data_AF-A0A661L3L3-F1
#
_entry.id   AF-A0A661L3L3-F1
#
_cell.length_a   1.000
_cell.length_b   1.000
_cell.length_c   1.000
_cell.angle_alpha   90.00
_cell.angle_beta   90.00
_cell.angle_gamma   90.00
#
_symmetry.space_group_name_H-M   'P 1'
#
loop_
_entity.id
_entity.type
_entity.pdbx_description
1 polymer ?
#
loop_
_entity_poly.entity_id
_entity_poly.type
_entity_poly.pdbx_seq_one_letter_code
_entity_poly.pdbx_strand_id
1 'polypeptide(L)'
;MALSTERFGRYNPDKPMENRNTDLGPRHFWQYFPPIIQKNYGKWKYHEILEPGVLVHVSETGDKVFTVRCGGCRFMTVEHVREICEIADKYCDGYVRFTTR
;
A
#
# COMPACT_ATOMS: atom_id res chain seq x y z
N MET A 1 7.81 -1.00 10.79
CA MET A 1 9.18 -1.02 10.24
C MET A 1 9.80 0.35 10.49
N ALA A 2 10.79 0.47 11.40
CA ALA A 2 11.42 1.77 11.64
C ALA A 2 12.21 2.21 10.40
N LEU A 3 11.90 3.39 9.85
CA LEU A 3 12.72 4.00 8.81
C LEU A 3 14.06 4.36 9.46
N SER A 4 15.12 3.63 9.10
CA SER A 4 16.46 3.94 9.61
C SER A 4 16.90 5.31 9.10
N THR A 5 17.26 6.20 10.04
CA THR A 5 17.74 7.56 9.79
C THR A 5 19.16 7.59 9.20
N GLU A 6 19.85 6.45 9.17
CA GLU A 6 21.25 6.34 8.72
C GLU A 6 21.46 5.33 7.61
N ARG A 7 20.43 4.55 7.24
CA ARG A 7 20.51 3.48 6.22
C ARG A 7 21.03 3.95 4.87
N PHE A 8 20.88 5.23 4.55
CA PHE A 8 21.28 5.81 3.27
C PHE A 8 22.28 6.97 3.40
N GLY A 9 22.93 7.10 4.57
CA GLY A 9 23.85 8.20 4.86
C GLY A 9 23.16 9.55 5.08
N ARG A 10 23.92 10.52 5.59
CA ARG A 10 23.48 11.93 5.68
C ARG A 10 24.17 12.73 4.56
N TYR A 11 23.47 13.73 4.04
CA TYR A 11 24.02 14.61 3.02
C TYR A 11 25.19 15.45 3.56
N ASN A 12 26.28 15.52 2.80
CA ASN A 12 27.45 16.36 3.06
C ASN A 12 27.59 17.40 1.94
N PRO A 13 27.47 18.72 2.23
CA PRO A 13 27.56 19.76 1.21
C PRO A 13 28.97 19.89 0.59
N ASP A 14 30.03 19.60 1.36
CA ASP A 14 31.42 19.67 0.87
C ASP A 14 31.76 18.47 -0.03
N LYS A 15 31.05 17.34 0.16
CA LYS A 15 31.23 16.10 -0.60
C LYS A 15 29.88 15.60 -1.11
N PRO A 16 29.27 16.30 -2.08
CA PRO A 16 27.89 16.03 -2.50
C PRO A 16 27.67 14.67 -3.18
N MET A 17 28.74 13.97 -3.54
CA MET A 17 28.68 12.63 -4.15
C MET A 17 28.90 11.50 -3.15
N GLU A 18 29.42 11.81 -1.95
CA GLU A 18 29.64 10.83 -0.91
C GLU A 18 28.29 10.29 -0.41
N ASN A 19 28.15 8.96 -0.32
CA ASN A 19 26.93 8.25 0.09
C ASN A 19 25.66 8.57 -0.75
N ARG A 20 25.81 9.15 -1.94
CA ARG A 20 24.68 9.41 -2.84
C ARG A 20 24.17 8.10 -3.43
N ASN A 21 22.87 7.81 -3.22
CA ASN A 21 22.21 6.65 -3.80
C ASN A 21 21.27 7.10 -4.94
N THR A 22 21.50 6.60 -6.15
CA THR A 22 20.71 6.92 -7.36
C THR A 22 20.18 5.65 -8.01
N ASP A 23 19.26 5.82 -8.95
CA ASP A 23 18.78 4.73 -9.82
C ASP A 23 18.10 3.56 -9.08
N LEU A 24 17.56 3.82 -7.89
CA LEU A 24 16.90 2.83 -7.04
C LEU A 24 15.53 2.35 -7.56
N GLY A 25 14.88 3.15 -8.40
CA GLY A 25 13.50 2.91 -8.81
C GLY A 25 12.50 2.94 -7.64
N PRO A 26 11.25 2.48 -7.87
CA PRO A 26 10.25 2.40 -6.83
C PRO A 26 10.46 1.18 -5.93
N ARG A 27 9.85 1.20 -4.74
CA ARG A 27 9.71 -0.01 -3.93
C ARG A 27 8.85 -1.03 -4.68
N HIS A 28 9.27 -2.29 -4.66
CA HIS A 28 8.51 -3.36 -5.29
C HIS A 28 7.17 -3.57 -4.57
N PHE A 29 6.06 -3.50 -5.31
CA PHE A 29 4.69 -3.53 -4.76
C PHE A 29 4.39 -4.76 -3.91
N TRP A 30 5.09 -5.88 -4.17
CA TRP A 30 4.96 -7.13 -3.42
C TRP A 30 5.23 -6.94 -1.92
N GLN A 31 6.04 -5.95 -1.54
CA GLN A 31 6.33 -5.62 -0.14
C GLN A 31 5.11 -5.08 0.63
N TYR A 32 4.07 -4.62 -0.09
CA TYR A 32 2.91 -3.94 0.47
C TYR A 32 1.59 -4.65 0.20
N PHE A 33 1.62 -5.86 -0.36
CA PHE A 33 0.41 -6.62 -0.53
C PHE A 33 -0.06 -7.22 0.80
N PRO A 34 -1.38 -7.16 1.09
CA PRO A 34 -1.96 -7.99 2.14
C PRO A 34 -1.63 -9.47 1.92
N PRO A 35 -1.43 -10.28 2.98
CA PRO A 35 -1.08 -11.69 2.84
C PRO A 35 -2.05 -12.48 1.95
N ILE A 36 -3.36 -12.18 2.04
CA ILE A 36 -4.39 -12.82 1.19
C ILE A 36 -4.21 -12.49 -0.30
N ILE A 37 -3.75 -11.27 -0.63
CA ILE A 37 -3.48 -10.87 -2.00
C ILE A 37 -2.22 -11.56 -2.52
N GLN A 38 -1.15 -11.65 -1.71
CA GLN A 38 0.07 -12.35 -2.11
C GLN A 38 -0.18 -13.84 -2.34
N LYS A 39 -0.87 -14.51 -1.41
CA LYS A 39 -1.20 -15.93 -1.47
C LYS A 39 -1.99 -16.30 -2.73
N ASN A 40 -2.93 -15.44 -3.14
CA ASN A 40 -3.87 -15.68 -4.23
C ASN A 40 -3.52 -14.89 -5.51
N TYR A 41 -2.30 -14.33 -5.60
CA TYR A 41 -1.91 -13.53 -6.76
C TYR A 41 -1.99 -14.35 -8.05
N GLY A 42 -2.78 -13.89 -9.02
CA GLY A 42 -3.04 -14.59 -10.29
C GLY A 42 -4.01 -15.78 -10.20
N LYS A 43 -4.62 -16.03 -9.04
CA LYS A 43 -5.51 -17.19 -8.79
C LYS A 43 -6.92 -16.76 -8.35
N TRP A 44 -7.43 -15.69 -8.97
CA TRP A 44 -8.77 -15.15 -8.69
C TRP A 44 -9.78 -15.75 -9.64
N LYS A 45 -10.88 -16.28 -9.09
CA LYS A 45 -11.92 -16.97 -9.87
C LYS A 45 -12.98 -16.01 -10.38
N TYR A 46 -13.50 -15.15 -9.51
CA TYR A 46 -14.50 -14.15 -9.86
C TYR A 46 -14.51 -12.99 -8.85
N HIS A 47 -15.26 -11.94 -9.18
CA HIS A 47 -15.55 -10.84 -8.27
C HIS A 47 -17.04 -10.50 -8.32
N GLU A 48 -17.53 -9.86 -7.27
CA GLU A 48 -18.90 -9.37 -7.16
C GLU A 48 -18.91 -8.00 -6.47
N ILE A 49 -19.85 -7.15 -6.88
CA ILE A 49 -20.15 -5.89 -6.19
C ILE A 49 -21.34 -6.17 -5.28
N LEU A 50 -21.10 -6.19 -3.97
CA LEU A 50 -22.12 -6.53 -2.97
C LEU A 50 -23.07 -5.35 -2.73
N GLU A 51 -22.50 -4.15 -2.70
CA GLU A 51 -23.22 -2.88 -2.52
C GLU A 51 -22.35 -1.72 -3.05
N PRO A 52 -22.89 -0.50 -3.23
CA PRO A 52 -22.13 0.64 -3.72
C PRO A 52 -20.88 0.91 -2.88
N GLY A 53 -19.70 0.65 -3.45
CA GLY A 53 -18.42 0.84 -2.79
C GLY A 53 -17.84 -0.42 -2.14
N VAL A 54 -18.56 -1.54 -2.06
CA VAL A 54 -18.07 -2.78 -1.46
C VAL A 54 -18.00 -3.90 -2.50
N LEU A 55 -16.81 -4.46 -2.65
CA LEU A 55 -16.51 -5.54 -3.57
C LEU A 55 -15.98 -6.76 -2.83
N VAL A 56 -16.20 -7.95 -3.39
CA VAL A 56 -15.53 -9.18 -2.97
C VAL A 56 -14.84 -9.82 -4.15
N HIS A 57 -13.60 -10.28 -3.96
CA HIS A 57 -12.92 -11.18 -4.89
C HIS A 57 -12.78 -12.54 -4.24
N VAL A 58 -13.09 -13.60 -4.99
CA VAL A 58 -13.03 -14.98 -4.53
C VAL A 58 -11.96 -15.73 -5.30
N SER A 59 -11.03 -16.37 -4.59
CA SER A 59 -9.95 -17.14 -5.20
C SER A 59 -10.44 -18.51 -5.67
N GLU A 60 -9.61 -19.18 -6.47
CA GLU A 60 -9.86 -20.56 -6.90
C GLU A 60 -9.98 -21.54 -5.73
N THR A 61 -9.35 -21.25 -4.60
CA THR A 61 -9.41 -22.07 -3.38
C THR A 61 -10.52 -21.65 -2.42
N GLY A 62 -11.31 -20.63 -2.78
CA GLY A 62 -12.41 -20.11 -1.96
C GLY A 62 -12.03 -19.01 -0.96
N ASP A 63 -10.77 -18.56 -0.91
CA ASP A 63 -10.38 -17.41 -0.09
C ASP A 63 -11.11 -16.16 -0.60
N LYS A 64 -11.51 -15.27 0.31
CA LYS A 64 -12.25 -14.05 -0.04
C LYS A 64 -11.54 -12.81 0.48
N VAL A 65 -11.38 -11.81 -0.38
CA VAL A 65 -10.93 -10.48 0.01
C VAL A 65 -12.02 -9.46 -0.28
N PHE A 66 -12.39 -8.71 0.75
CA PHE A 66 -13.37 -7.63 0.65
C PHE A 66 -12.63 -6.30 0.47
N THR A 67 -13.13 -5.45 -0.42
CA THR A 67 -12.58 -4.13 -0.69
C THR A 67 -13.67 -3.09 -0.51
N VAL A 68 -13.43 -2.12 0.36
CA VAL A 68 -14.27 -0.93 0.52
C VAL A 68 -13.61 0.25 -0.18
N ARG A 69 -14.32 0.87 -1.12
CA ARG A 69 -13.85 2.03 -1.89
C ARG A 69 -14.49 3.30 -1.34
N CYS A 70 -13.65 4.24 -0.93
CA CYS A 70 -14.05 5.55 -0.46
C CYS A 70 -13.58 6.64 -1.44
N GLY A 71 -14.28 7.77 -1.48
CA GLY A 71 -13.80 8.96 -2.18
C GLY A 71 -12.62 9.59 -1.44
N GLY A 72 -11.66 10.12 -2.20
CA GLY A 72 -10.56 10.93 -1.65
C GLY A 72 -10.43 12.23 -2.43
N CYS A 73 -10.03 13.31 -1.77
CA CYS A 73 -9.92 14.64 -2.40
C CYS A 73 -8.67 14.82 -3.28
N ARG A 74 -7.89 13.75 -3.51
CA ARG A 74 -6.59 13.69 -4.22
C ARG A 74 -5.51 14.56 -3.59
N PHE A 75 -5.74 15.86 -3.46
CA PHE A 75 -4.90 16.77 -2.70
C PHE A 75 -5.25 16.66 -1.21
N MET A 76 -4.40 15.97 -0.46
CA MET A 76 -4.64 15.58 0.93
C MET A 76 -3.54 16.12 1.83
N THR A 77 -3.90 16.47 3.07
CA THR A 77 -2.93 16.82 4.12
C THR A 77 -2.28 15.55 4.68
N VAL A 78 -1.14 15.71 5.36
CA VAL A 78 -0.50 14.59 6.08
C VAL A 78 -1.37 14.05 7.21
N GLU A 79 -2.24 14.88 7.81
CA GLU A 79 -3.19 14.45 8.84
C GLU A 79 -4.24 13.50 8.25
N HIS A 80 -4.80 13.83 7.09
CA HIS A 80 -5.78 12.97 6.43
C HIS A 80 -5.16 11.63 5.99
N VAL A 81 -3.90 11.63 5.53
CA VAL A 81 -3.19 10.37 5.20
C VAL A 81 -2.94 9.52 6.46
N ARG A 82 -2.63 10.14 7.60
CA ARG A 82 -2.46 9.41 8.88
C ARG A 82 -3.77 8.82 9.37
N GLU A 83 -4.89 9.53 9.22
CA GLU A 83 -6.22 9.00 9.54
C GLU A 83 -6.57 7.78 8.68
N ILE A 84 -6.24 7.81 7.37
CA ILE A 84 -6.36 6.64 6.50
C ILE A 84 -5.50 5.47 7.03
N CYS A 85 -4.27 5.74 7.45
CA CYS A 85 -3.39 4.72 8.05
C CYS A 85 -3.96 4.16 9.36
N GLU A 86 -4.53 5.00 10.24
CA GLU A 86 -5.16 4.56 11.49
C GLU A 86 -6.34 3.61 11.23
N ILE A 87 -7.16 3.90 10.22
CA ILE A 87 -8.24 3.00 9.78
C ILE A 87 -7.65 1.69 9.25
N ALA A 88 -6.60 1.76 8.43
CA ALA A 88 -5.94 0.58 7.88
C ALA A 88 -5.30 -0.29 8.99
N ASP A 89 -4.66 0.32 9.98
CA ASP A 89 -4.08 -0.40 11.13
C ASP A 89 -5.16 -1.07 11.98
N LYS A 90 -6.30 -0.41 12.16
CA LYS A 90 -7.41 -0.92 13.00
C LYS A 90 -8.20 -2.05 12.35
N TYR A 91 -8.39 -2.02 11.03
CA TYR A 91 -9.33 -2.93 10.34
C TYR A 91 -8.70 -3.76 9.23
N CYS A 92 -7.49 -3.42 8.77
CA CYS A 92 -6.88 -3.98 7.57
C CYS A 92 -5.42 -4.41 7.78
N ASP A 93 -4.97 -4.64 9.01
CA ASP A 93 -3.59 -5.02 9.38
C ASP A 93 -2.51 -4.07 8.80
N GLY A 94 -2.85 -2.79 8.66
CA GLY A 94 -1.98 -1.74 8.12
C GLY A 94 -1.91 -1.70 6.58
N TYR A 95 -2.78 -2.43 5.88
CA TYR A 95 -2.83 -2.43 4.42
C TYR A 95 -3.93 -1.54 3.85
N VAL A 96 -3.55 -0.68 2.91
CA VAL A 96 -4.47 0.13 2.09
C VAL A 96 -3.85 0.36 0.71
N ARG A 97 -4.68 0.66 -0.29
CA ARG A 97 -4.21 1.08 -1.62
C ARG A 97 -5.04 2.23 -2.16
N PHE A 98 -4.43 3.01 -3.05
CA PHE A 98 -5.11 4.02 -3.85
C PHE A 98 -5.51 3.45 -5.21
N THR A 99 -6.62 3.94 -5.77
CA THR A 99 -7.05 3.55 -7.11
C THR A 99 -6.41 4.44 -8.18
N THR A 100 -6.66 4.15 -9.46
CA THR A 100 -6.18 4.97 -10.58
C THR A 100 -7.03 6.24 -10.80
N ARG A 101 -8.11 6.41 -10.04
CA ARG A 101 -8.94 7.61 -9.92
C ARG A 101 -8.89 8.13 -8.50
#